data_AF-A0A7J0C163-F1
#
_entry.id   AF-A0A7J0C163-F1
#
_cell.length_a   1.000
_cell.length_b   1.000
_cell.length_c   1.000
_cell.angle_alpha   90.00
_cell.angle_beta   90.00
_cell.angle_gamma   90.00
#
_symmetry.space_group_name_H-M   'P 1'
#
loop_
_entity.id
_entity.type
_entity.pdbx_description
1 polymer ?
#
loop_
_entity_poly.entity_id
_entity_poly.type
_entity_poly.pdbx_seq_one_letter_code
_entity_poly.pdbx_strand_id
1 'polypeptide(L)'
;MRREDVHADKALETTFDGALVDAMQTALVAEDPIARAVPYMLSAGTDAKSFDDLGIRGFGFAPLKLPPELDFAGMFHGVDERVPVDGLKFGVRVLDRFIDHS
;
A
#
# COMPACT_ATOMS: atom_id res chain seq x y z
N MET A 1 36.67 -0.92 -14.66
CA MET A 1 35.24 -0.65 -14.92
C MET A 1 34.91 0.67 -14.24
N ARG A 2 34.37 1.66 -14.96
CA ARG A 2 33.88 2.93 -14.39
C ARG A 2 32.36 2.85 -14.32
N ARG A 3 31.78 3.07 -13.14
CA ARG A 3 30.34 3.23 -12.95
C ARG A 3 30.01 4.72 -12.93
N GLU A 4 28.82 5.06 -13.42
CA GLU A 4 28.22 6.38 -13.30
C GLU A 4 26.77 6.21 -12.83
N ASP A 5 26.35 7.09 -11.93
CA ASP A 5 24.99 7.11 -11.42
C ASP A 5 24.17 8.08 -12.29
N VAL A 6 23.26 7.53 -13.10
CA VAL A 6 22.42 8.31 -14.04
C VAL A 6 21.19 8.88 -13.33
N HIS A 7 20.73 8.22 -12.27
CA HIS A 7 19.56 8.63 -11.50
C HIS A 7 19.74 8.25 -10.03
N ALA A 8 19.41 9.18 -9.15
CA ALA A 8 19.38 8.99 -7.71
C ALA A 8 18.18 9.76 -7.15
N ASP A 9 17.51 9.19 -6.17
CA ASP A 9 16.31 9.75 -5.57
C ASP A 9 16.19 9.27 -4.11
N LYS A 10 15.42 9.98 -3.29
CA LYS A 10 15.29 9.73 -1.85
C LYS A 10 14.55 8.43 -1.56
N ALA A 11 14.91 7.79 -0.45
CA ALA A 11 14.04 6.81 0.20
C ALA A 11 13.08 7.55 1.13
N LEU A 12 11.83 7.08 1.22
CA LEU A 12 10.87 7.63 2.16
C LEU A 12 10.76 6.73 3.38
N GLU A 13 10.65 7.37 4.53
CA GLU A 13 10.29 6.77 5.79
C GLU A 13 9.18 7.61 6.42
N THR A 14 8.21 6.96 7.04
CA THR A 14 7.15 7.63 7.76
C THR A 14 6.79 6.82 8.99
N THR A 15 6.26 7.48 10.02
CA THR A 15 5.78 6.78 11.21
C THR A 15 4.47 6.05 10.92
N PHE A 16 4.10 5.10 11.78
CA PHE A 16 2.85 4.36 11.67
C PHE A 16 1.91 4.79 12.82
N ASP A 17 1.39 6.00 12.69
CA ASP A 17 0.59 6.66 13.72
C ASP A 17 -0.42 7.67 13.13
N GLY A 18 -1.27 8.17 14.02
CA GLY A 18 -2.18 9.27 13.74
C GLY A 18 -3.53 8.83 13.16
N ALA A 19 -4.43 9.80 13.06
CA ALA A 19 -5.84 9.56 12.71
C ALA A 19 -6.02 8.80 11.39
N LEU A 20 -5.13 9.01 10.41
CA LEU A 20 -5.20 8.31 9.13
C LEU A 20 -4.90 6.80 9.28
N VAL A 21 -3.92 6.44 10.11
CA VAL A 21 -3.60 5.03 10.40
C VAL A 21 -4.72 4.39 11.21
N ASP A 22 -5.28 5.12 12.18
CA ASP A 22 -6.42 4.65 12.99
C ASP A 22 -7.66 4.37 12.11
N ALA A 23 -7.92 5.25 11.14
CA ALA A 23 -9.00 5.07 10.16
C ALA A 23 -8.76 3.86 9.24
N MET A 24 -7.53 3.66 8.74
CA MET A 24 -7.16 2.46 7.97
C MET A 24 -7.38 1.17 8.76
N GLN A 25 -6.95 1.15 10.03
CA GLN A 25 -7.14 0.01 10.93
C GLN A 25 -8.62 -0.29 11.16
N THR A 26 -9.41 0.76 11.40
CA THR A 26 -10.86 0.65 11.64
C THR A 26 -11.58 0.08 10.41
N ALA A 27 -11.28 0.60 9.22
CA ALA A 27 -11.86 0.12 7.96
C ALA A 27 -11.52 -1.35 7.68
N LEU A 28 -10.27 -1.76 7.95
CA LEU A 28 -9.85 -3.16 7.81
C LEU A 28 -10.59 -4.09 8.78
N VAL A 29 -10.68 -3.73 10.06
CA VAL A 29 -11.35 -4.55 11.08
C VAL A 29 -12.86 -4.69 10.80
N ALA A 30 -13.48 -3.67 10.22
CA ALA A 30 -14.89 -3.71 9.84
C ALA A 30 -15.19 -4.76 8.74
N GLU A 31 -14.23 -5.02 7.84
CA GLU A 31 -14.37 -6.00 6.76
C GLU A 31 -13.74 -7.37 7.10
N ASP A 32 -12.76 -7.40 8.01
CA ASP A 32 -12.12 -8.62 8.51
C ASP A 32 -11.74 -8.45 10.01
N PRO A 33 -12.51 -9.02 10.96
CA PRO A 33 -12.33 -8.80 12.40
C PRO A 33 -10.95 -9.20 12.95
N ILE A 34 -10.22 -10.07 12.24
CA ILE A 34 -8.87 -10.50 12.65
C ILE A 34 -7.76 -9.68 12.00
N ALA A 35 -8.09 -8.75 11.08
CA ALA A 35 -7.10 -7.95 10.39
C ALA A 35 -6.30 -7.05 11.34
N ARG A 36 -5.02 -6.88 11.00
CA ARG A 36 -4.08 -5.99 11.69
C ARG A 36 -3.25 -5.27 10.63
N ALA A 37 -3.34 -3.94 10.60
CA ALA A 37 -2.45 -3.15 9.76
C ALA A 37 -1.04 -3.13 10.38
N VAL A 38 -0.02 -3.31 9.55
CA VAL A 38 1.39 -3.36 9.96
C VAL A 38 2.23 -2.45 9.06
N PRO A 39 3.31 -1.85 9.58
CA PRO A 39 4.29 -1.16 8.75
C PRO A 39 4.91 -2.12 7.73
N TYR A 40 5.04 -1.67 6.48
CA TYR A 40 5.58 -2.47 5.39
C TYR A 40 6.65 -1.69 4.62
N MET A 41 7.84 -2.27 4.50
CA MET A 41 8.92 -1.74 3.67
C MET A 41 8.78 -2.28 2.25
N LEU A 42 8.37 -1.43 1.33
CA LEU A 42 8.24 -1.76 -0.09
C LEU A 42 9.50 -1.30 -0.85
N SER A 43 10.22 -2.23 -1.47
CA SER A 43 11.38 -1.93 -2.34
C SER A 43 10.92 -1.53 -3.76
N ALA A 44 10.09 -0.48 -3.86
CA ALA A 44 9.57 0.01 -5.13
C ALA A 44 9.57 1.55 -5.19
N GLY A 45 9.26 2.10 -6.36
CA GLY A 45 9.01 3.53 -6.52
C GLY A 45 7.67 3.94 -5.92
N THR A 46 7.56 5.20 -5.51
CA THR A 46 6.30 5.77 -5.03
C THR A 46 6.24 7.26 -5.37
N ASP A 47 5.07 7.72 -5.81
CA ASP A 47 4.79 9.14 -6.05
C ASP A 47 4.78 9.97 -4.76
N ALA A 48 4.72 9.30 -3.59
CA ALA A 48 4.85 9.93 -2.28
C ALA A 48 6.13 10.77 -2.14
N LYS A 49 7.16 10.52 -2.97
CA LYS A 49 8.42 11.28 -2.93
C LYS A 49 8.19 12.74 -3.31
N SER A 50 7.43 12.95 -4.38
CA SER A 50 7.08 14.28 -4.86
C SER A 50 6.16 15.00 -3.88
N PHE A 51 5.26 14.28 -3.20
CA PHE A 51 4.38 14.85 -2.17
C PHE A 51 5.11 15.21 -0.88
N ASP A 52 6.12 14.43 -0.50
CA ASP A 52 6.97 14.71 0.66
C ASP A 52 7.75 16.04 0.49
N ASP A 53 8.17 16.39 -0.73
CA ASP A 53 8.79 17.71 -1.00
C ASP A 53 7.83 18.88 -0.75
N LEU A 54 6.52 18.63 -0.78
CA LEU A 54 5.46 19.59 -0.46
C LEU A 54 5.04 19.54 1.02
N GLY A 55 5.67 18.70 1.85
CA GLY A 55 5.31 18.50 3.25
C GLY A 55 4.03 17.67 3.45
N ILE A 56 3.59 16.92 2.42
CA ILE A 56 2.41 16.07 2.49
C ILE A 56 2.85 14.66 2.90
N ARG A 57 2.41 14.22 4.08
CA ARG A 57 2.66 12.86 4.58
C ARG A 57 1.80 11.84 3.81
N GLY A 58 2.45 10.98 3.04
CA GLY A 58 1.80 9.93 2.25
C GLY A 58 1.83 8.56 2.94
N PHE A 59 0.79 7.77 2.71
CA PHE A 59 0.71 6.36 3.12
C PHE A 59 0.25 5.53 1.92
N GLY A 60 0.91 4.38 1.70
CA GLY A 60 0.52 3.45 0.66
C GLY A 60 -0.77 2.70 1.03
N PHE A 61 -1.64 2.48 0.04
CA PHE A 61 -2.85 1.69 0.22
C PHE A 61 -3.09 0.82 -1.02
N ALA A 62 -3.09 -0.50 -0.82
CA ALA A 62 -3.35 -1.49 -1.86
C ALA A 62 -4.15 -2.67 -1.26
N PRO A 63 -5.45 -2.50 -0.99
CA PRO A 63 -6.21 -3.43 -0.16
C PRO A 63 -6.66 -4.64 -0.97
N LEU A 64 -5.76 -5.54 -1.35
CA LEU A 64 -6.17 -6.82 -1.91
C LEU A 64 -6.18 -7.88 -0.81
N LYS A 65 -7.31 -8.57 -0.64
CA LYS A 65 -7.32 -9.81 0.14
C LYS A 65 -6.76 -10.92 -0.74
N LEU A 66 -5.49 -11.23 -0.54
CA LEU A 66 -4.75 -12.22 -1.31
C LEU A 66 -4.87 -13.61 -0.67
N PRO A 67 -5.10 -14.67 -1.44
CA PRO A 67 -4.98 -16.02 -0.94
C PRO A 67 -3.49 -16.38 -0.75
N PRO A 68 -3.15 -17.25 0.21
CA PRO A 68 -1.75 -17.50 0.60
C PRO A 68 -0.91 -18.15 -0.50
N GLU A 69 -1.52 -18.81 -1.47
CA GLU A 69 -0.86 -19.47 -2.60
C GLU A 69 -0.52 -18.54 -3.77
N LEU A 70 -1.00 -17.29 -3.77
CA LEU A 70 -0.78 -16.36 -4.87
C LEU A 70 0.57 -15.64 -4.72
N ASP A 71 1.48 -15.87 -5.67
CA ASP A 71 2.73 -15.11 -5.78
C ASP A 71 2.45 -13.69 -6.33
N PHE A 72 1.93 -12.84 -5.46
CA PHE A 72 1.55 -11.48 -5.85
C PHE A 72 2.75 -10.61 -6.23
N ALA A 73 3.86 -10.72 -5.49
CA ALA A 73 5.05 -9.93 -5.75
C ALA A 73 5.74 -10.33 -7.07
N GLY A 74 5.79 -11.63 -7.39
CA GLY A 74 6.36 -12.13 -8.65
C GLY A 74 5.53 -11.77 -9.89
N MET A 75 4.27 -11.39 -9.73
CA MET A 75 3.39 -10.98 -10.83
C MET A 75 3.51 -9.51 -11.23
N PHE A 76 4.16 -8.65 -10.43
CA PHE A 76 4.25 -7.23 -10.77
C PHE A 76 4.91 -7.01 -12.14
N HIS A 77 4.18 -6.38 -13.07
CA HIS A 77 4.60 -6.14 -14.45
C HIS A 77 4.89 -7.41 -15.27
N GLY A 78 4.43 -8.57 -14.78
CA GLY A 78 4.57 -9.84 -15.46
C GLY A 78 3.52 -10.03 -16.56
N VAL A 79 3.73 -11.03 -17.42
CA VAL A 79 2.81 -11.37 -18.53
C VAL A 79 1.42 -11.79 -18.02
N ASP A 80 1.36 -12.38 -16.84
CA ASP A 80 0.15 -12.97 -16.25
C ASP A 80 -0.29 -12.20 -14.98
N GLU A 81 -0.05 -10.89 -14.95
CA GLU A 81 -0.47 -10.00 -13.86
C GLU A 81 -1.99 -10.04 -13.68
N ARG A 82 -2.45 -10.41 -12.49
CA ARG A 82 -3.87 -10.52 -12.16
C ARG A 82 -4.13 -10.45 -10.66
N VAL A 83 -5.39 -10.26 -10.31
CA VAL A 83 -5.86 -10.26 -8.93
C VAL A 83 -7.13 -11.10 -8.79
N PRO A 84 -7.37 -11.73 -7.62
CA PRO A 84 -8.66 -12.36 -7.33
C PRO A 84 -9.78 -11.32 -7.31
N VAL A 85 -10.86 -11.57 -8.05
CA VAL A 85 -12.01 -10.64 -8.11
C VAL A 85 -12.61 -10.40 -6.72
N ASP A 86 -12.71 -11.43 -5.89
CA ASP A 86 -13.22 -11.28 -4.53
C ASP A 86 -12.26 -10.50 -3.62
N GLY A 87 -10.94 -10.62 -3.87
CA GLY A 87 -9.92 -9.80 -3.21
C GLY A 87 -10.02 -8.33 -3.58
N LEU A 88 -10.30 -8.03 -4.86
CA LEU A 88 -10.56 -6.67 -5.33
C LEU A 88 -11.85 -6.09 -4.73
N LYS A 89 -12.94 -6.87 -4.70
CA LYS A 89 -14.20 -6.45 -4.08
C LYS A 89 -14.04 -6.17 -2.58
N PHE A 90 -13.26 -6.98 -1.88
CA PHE A 90 -12.90 -6.71 -0.48
C PHE A 90 -12.20 -5.36 -0.36
N GLY A 91 -11.21 -5.10 -1.22
CA GLY A 91 -10.48 -3.84 -1.25
C GLY A 91 -11.34 -2.61 -1.45
N VAL A 92 -12.29 -2.69 -2.37
CA VAL A 92 -13.25 -1.62 -2.61
C VAL A 92 -14.06 -1.31 -1.36
N ARG A 93 -14.57 -2.32 -0.64
CA ARG A 93 -15.34 -2.08 0.60
C ARG A 93 -14.50 -1.48 1.72
N VAL A 94 -13.24 -1.90 1.85
CA VAL A 94 -12.30 -1.28 2.82
C VAL A 94 -12.06 0.19 2.46
N LEU A 95 -11.81 0.49 1.18
CA LEU A 95 -11.59 1.87 0.72
C LEU A 95 -12.83 2.75 0.92
N ASP A 96 -14.00 2.23 0.56
CA ASP A 96 -15.29 2.92 0.69
C ASP A 96 -15.55 3.31 2.15
N ARG A 97 -15.41 2.36 3.08
CA ARG A 97 -15.51 2.64 4.53
C ARG A 97 -14.46 3.61 5.02
N PHE A 98 -13.23 3.49 4.54
CA PHE A 98 -12.16 4.39 4.92
C PHE A 98 -12.51 5.82 4.51
N ILE A 99 -13.03 6.06 3.31
CA ILE A 99 -13.43 7.39 2.86
C ILE A 99 -14.67 7.90 3.62
N ASP A 100 -15.68 7.05 3.83
CA ASP A 100 -16.94 7.45 4.47
C ASP A 100 -16.83 7.67 5.99
N HIS A 101 -15.78 7.13 6.62
CA HIS A 101 -15.59 7.15 8.07
C HIS A 101 -14.20 7.64 8.50
N SER A 102 -13.46 8.33 7.62
CA SER A 102 -12.20 9.03 7.95
C SER A 102 -12.41 10.46 8.43
#